data_AF-A0A1H8E809-F1
#
_entry.id   AF-A0A1H8E809-F1
#
_cell.length_a   1.000
_cell.length_b   1.000
_cell.length_c   1.000
_cell.angle_alpha   90.00
_cell.angle_beta   90.00
_cell.angle_gamma   90.00
#
_symmetry.space_group_name_H-M   'P 1'
#
loop_
_entity.id
_entity.type
_entity.pdbx_description
1 polymer ?
#
loop_
_entity_poly.entity_id
_entity_poly.type
_entity_poly.pdbx_seq_one_letter_code
_entity_poly.pdbx_strand_id
1 'polypeptide(L)'
;MKKKLSLLLSTAMLANVLAYTGVEVFAQESSETTTKLTSDAVKREEVLPSIIKPGVPEKIYLDIDSYQDAMEKIKKDLNTDIDVPVLIASDSSEIKGKLLKGVGVTLYKLTEEESKNKRFTPDSTNLLSDNKYSIPSENGEFVVPFKHENLKPKDKIGICISYSIREANNEVVNKTYVTEATYIGENAQKIGVNGKVDISKVLVGLPSDAKVEEVEKIDSSTAGVKELKLKVTYENKETIFSIPVTVSNEEVLDSSLRISGNNRYETNIESVKRSFKEKNVETVIVASGKSFADPLSAGPLAMKLNAPIIFADQNGLNEEAIKLIDTLGAKNIIVIGGKNTVTEDVEKQLEGKNIKRIAGDDRYETSKLIAKEYGASRHIIITDGKKFADALSATPLSKKIQAPILLVNNVNSIPESINVYNDAYIVGGKSSVSSETENRVKEYMKNKNVYRVYGANRSETSTQVASLTKFDENILVNGNSFPDALSSINLLHTGGKNLLLSGKDRADKNVKKLLANKVNYIIGGYSTVSKDILGY
;
A
#
# COMPACT_ATOMS: atom_id res chain seq x y z
N MET A 1 71.86 10.06 37.79
CA MET A 1 70.81 9.40 36.96
C MET A 1 70.62 7.97 37.45
N LYS A 2 69.48 7.67 38.09
CA LYS A 2 69.08 6.33 38.54
C LYS A 2 68.31 5.64 37.42
N LYS A 3 68.69 4.42 37.01
CA LYS A 3 67.75 3.38 36.54
C LYS A 3 68.29 1.99 36.89
N LYS A 4 67.59 1.32 37.83
CA LYS A 4 67.65 -0.12 38.08
C LYS A 4 66.78 -0.79 37.00
N LEU A 5 67.26 -1.87 36.39
CA LEU A 5 66.46 -2.76 35.55
C LEU A 5 66.05 -3.96 36.42
N SER A 6 64.77 -4.05 36.78
CA SER A 6 64.20 -5.20 37.48
C SER A 6 63.58 -6.14 36.45
N LEU A 7 64.15 -7.35 36.33
CA LEU A 7 63.60 -8.46 35.57
C LEU A 7 62.54 -9.15 36.44
N LEU A 8 61.25 -8.98 36.12
CA LEU A 8 60.16 -9.71 36.77
C LEU A 8 59.82 -10.92 35.90
N LEU A 9 60.26 -12.13 36.31
CA LEU A 9 59.74 -13.38 35.76
C LEU A 9 58.34 -13.61 36.33
N SER A 10 57.34 -13.85 35.48
CA SER A 10 55.99 -14.20 35.89
C SER A 10 55.83 -15.70 36.15
N THR A 11 54.89 -16.03 37.02
CA THR A 11 54.55 -17.36 37.57
C THR A 11 54.29 -18.46 36.53
N ALA A 12 54.06 -18.13 35.26
CA ALA A 12 53.92 -19.09 34.17
C ALA A 12 55.25 -19.80 33.80
N MET A 13 56.40 -19.19 34.07
CA MET A 13 57.71 -19.82 33.82
C MET A 13 58.15 -20.78 34.94
N LEU A 14 57.61 -20.64 36.16
CA LEU A 14 57.95 -21.50 37.30
C LEU A 14 57.24 -22.87 37.22
N ALA A 15 56.04 -22.92 36.63
CA ALA A 15 55.26 -24.15 36.46
C ALA A 15 55.87 -25.12 35.42
N ASN A 16 56.51 -24.60 34.36
CA ASN A 16 57.17 -25.44 33.35
C ASN A 16 58.52 -26.00 33.80
N VAL A 17 59.15 -25.41 34.81
CA VAL A 17 60.43 -25.89 35.38
C VAL A 17 60.21 -26.98 36.44
N LEU A 18 59.05 -27.01 37.11
CA LEU A 18 58.73 -28.00 38.15
C LEU A 18 58.05 -29.28 37.62
N ALA A 19 57.59 -29.30 36.37
CA ALA A 19 57.06 -30.51 35.73
C ALA A 19 58.14 -31.51 35.27
N TYR A 20 59.44 -31.19 35.44
CA TYR A 20 60.57 -32.05 35.05
C TYR A 20 61.20 -32.85 36.19
N THR A 21 60.71 -32.72 37.43
CA THR A 21 61.21 -33.46 38.59
C THR A 21 60.03 -34.08 39.34
N GLY A 22 59.68 -35.32 39.00
CA GLY A 22 58.50 -36.03 39.51
C GLY A 22 58.47 -36.14 41.05
N VAL A 23 57.72 -35.26 41.70
CA VAL A 23 57.40 -35.33 43.13
C VAL A 23 55.92 -34.97 43.31
N GLU A 24 55.15 -35.92 43.84
CA GLU A 24 53.78 -35.76 44.29
C GLU A 24 53.72 -34.98 45.62
N VAL A 25 52.73 -34.11 45.78
CA VAL A 25 52.33 -33.60 47.10
C VAL A 25 50.80 -33.68 47.23
N PHE A 26 50.36 -34.54 48.14
CA PHE A 26 48.99 -34.65 48.65
C PHE A 26 48.77 -33.66 49.82
N ALA A 27 47.56 -33.07 49.91
CA ALA A 27 46.82 -32.89 51.18
C ALA A 27 45.38 -32.35 50.97
N GLN A 28 44.46 -33.31 51.09
CA GLN A 28 43.10 -33.34 51.68
C GLN A 28 42.31 -32.08 52.13
N GLU A 29 41.08 -32.03 51.59
CA GLU A 29 39.73 -31.75 52.13
C GLU A 29 39.45 -30.61 53.13
N SER A 30 38.57 -29.69 52.71
CA SER A 30 37.43 -29.27 53.53
C SER A 30 36.23 -28.85 52.67
N SER A 31 35.06 -29.01 53.27
CA SER A 31 33.70 -29.12 52.75
C SER A 31 33.08 -27.90 52.05
N GLU A 32 32.22 -28.21 51.08
CA GLU A 32 31.05 -27.48 50.59
C GLU A 32 31.09 -25.95 50.56
N THR A 33 31.25 -25.39 49.36
CA THR A 33 30.70 -24.08 49.04
C THR A 33 30.30 -24.03 47.57
N THR A 34 29.05 -23.67 47.34
CA THR A 34 28.39 -23.36 46.07
C THR A 34 29.29 -22.54 45.14
N THR A 35 29.91 -23.18 44.15
CA THR A 35 30.61 -22.49 43.08
C THR A 35 29.62 -21.99 42.03
N LYS A 36 29.29 -20.71 42.14
CA LYS A 36 28.85 -19.89 41.00
C LYS A 36 29.70 -20.23 39.78
N LEU A 37 29.05 -20.67 38.70
CA LEU A 37 29.64 -20.70 37.36
C LEU A 37 29.98 -19.26 36.98
N THR A 38 31.23 -18.86 37.19
CA THR A 38 31.78 -17.62 36.64
C THR A 38 32.01 -17.78 35.14
N SER A 39 31.98 -16.64 34.44
CA SER A 39 32.00 -16.41 32.99
C SER A 39 33.16 -17.03 32.17
N ASP A 40 33.93 -17.95 32.73
CA ASP A 40 35.14 -18.52 32.12
C ASP A 40 34.95 -19.96 31.58
N ALA A 41 33.72 -20.51 31.61
CA ALA A 41 33.45 -21.88 31.19
C ALA A 41 33.29 -22.08 29.67
N VAL A 42 33.13 -21.00 28.87
CA VAL A 42 33.09 -21.10 27.40
C VAL A 42 34.52 -21.00 26.86
N LYS A 43 35.27 -22.10 26.91
CA LYS A 43 36.59 -22.17 26.26
C LYS A 43 36.43 -22.11 24.74
N ARG A 44 37.22 -21.24 24.10
CA ARG A 44 37.44 -21.23 22.65
C ARG A 44 38.04 -22.57 22.22
N GLU A 45 37.22 -23.45 21.66
CA GLU A 45 37.64 -24.32 20.57
C GLU A 45 36.97 -23.78 19.31
N GLU A 46 37.66 -23.83 18.17
CA GLU A 46 37.06 -23.45 16.89
C GLU A 46 35.84 -24.33 16.65
N VAL A 47 34.67 -23.79 16.93
CA VAL A 47 33.42 -24.36 16.45
C VAL A 47 33.48 -24.12 14.96
N LEU A 48 33.79 -25.14 14.17
CA LEU A 48 33.30 -25.16 12.80
C LEU A 48 31.81 -25.52 12.94
N PRO A 49 30.88 -24.85 12.23
CA PRO A 49 29.65 -25.55 11.87
C PRO A 49 30.14 -26.84 11.21
N SER A 50 29.46 -27.96 11.38
CA SER A 50 29.81 -29.18 10.65
C SER A 50 29.76 -28.90 9.14
N ILE A 51 30.84 -28.36 8.57
CA ILE A 51 31.04 -28.25 7.14
C ILE A 51 31.33 -29.70 6.78
N ILE A 52 30.33 -30.29 6.15
CA ILE A 52 30.34 -31.64 5.61
C ILE A 52 31.70 -31.88 4.96
N LYS A 53 32.48 -32.82 5.51
CA LYS A 53 33.61 -33.39 4.77
C LYS A 53 33.04 -33.94 3.46
N PRO A 54 33.61 -33.62 2.29
CA PRO A 54 33.12 -34.17 1.04
C PRO A 54 33.08 -35.71 1.13
N GLY A 55 31.89 -36.30 1.09
CA GLY A 55 31.71 -37.76 1.08
C GLY A 55 30.88 -38.41 2.20
N VAL A 56 30.20 -37.66 3.09
CA VAL A 56 29.23 -38.26 4.04
C VAL A 56 27.78 -38.01 3.55
N PRO A 57 26.96 -39.05 3.31
CA PRO A 57 25.67 -38.93 2.60
C PRO A 57 24.43 -38.81 3.52
N GLU A 58 24.53 -38.16 4.68
CA GLU A 58 23.35 -37.88 5.52
C GLU A 58 23.07 -36.38 5.54
N LYS A 59 21.91 -35.97 4.97
CA LYS A 59 21.40 -34.61 5.14
C LYS A 59 21.09 -34.39 6.62
N ILE A 60 21.82 -33.49 7.28
CA ILE A 60 21.52 -33.06 8.64
C ILE A 60 20.34 -32.10 8.57
N TYR A 61 19.23 -32.48 9.19
CA TYR A 61 18.05 -31.63 9.33
C TYR A 61 18.12 -30.89 10.66
N LEU A 62 17.80 -29.59 10.64
CA LEU A 62 17.59 -28.77 11.81
C LEU A 62 16.09 -28.46 11.94
N ASP A 63 15.54 -28.65 13.13
CA ASP A 63 14.16 -28.24 13.42
C ASP A 63 14.12 -26.71 13.61
N ILE A 64 13.08 -26.07 13.05
CA ILE A 64 12.83 -24.64 13.19
C ILE A 64 11.86 -24.43 14.35
N ASP A 65 12.38 -23.87 15.43
CA ASP A 65 11.62 -23.55 16.63
C ASP A 65 10.89 -22.20 16.47
N SER A 66 9.79 -22.02 17.22
CA SER A 66 9.26 -20.67 17.44
C SER A 66 10.32 -19.81 18.14
N TYR A 67 10.24 -18.48 18.00
CA TYR A 67 11.18 -17.59 18.68
C TYR A 67 11.22 -17.87 20.20
N GLN A 68 10.04 -18.02 20.83
CA GLN A 68 9.95 -18.28 22.27
C GLN A 68 10.61 -19.60 22.66
N ASP A 69 10.32 -20.69 21.93
CA ASP A 69 10.87 -22.01 22.24
C ASP A 69 12.40 -22.04 22.06
N ALA A 70 12.91 -21.41 20.99
CA ALA A 70 14.34 -21.30 20.75
C ALA A 70 15.03 -20.52 21.89
N MET A 71 14.47 -19.36 22.27
CA MET A 71 15.04 -18.54 23.34
C MET A 71 14.99 -19.26 24.70
N GLU A 72 13.91 -19.98 25.02
CA GLU A 72 13.80 -20.77 26.26
C GLU A 72 14.83 -21.91 26.32
N LYS A 73 15.00 -22.64 25.21
CA LYS A 73 16.00 -23.71 25.11
C LYS A 73 17.41 -23.17 25.31
N ILE A 74 17.74 -22.04 24.68
CA ILE A 74 19.06 -21.42 24.79
C ILE A 74 19.28 -20.85 26.20
N LYS A 75 18.25 -20.22 26.80
CA LYS A 75 18.31 -19.74 28.18
C LYS A 75 18.56 -20.87 29.16
N LYS A 76 17.94 -22.03 28.95
CA LYS A 76 18.17 -23.22 29.78
C LYS A 76 19.62 -23.71 29.69
N ASP A 77 20.21 -23.64 28.50
CA ASP A 77 21.60 -24.08 28.27
C ASP A 77 22.64 -23.10 28.80
N LEU A 78 22.44 -21.80 28.57
CA LEU A 78 23.44 -20.76 28.83
C LEU A 78 23.18 -19.96 30.12
N ASN A 79 22.03 -20.18 30.76
CA ASN A 79 21.56 -19.44 31.94
C ASN A 79 21.60 -17.92 31.77
N THR A 80 21.28 -17.45 30.56
CA THR A 80 21.21 -16.03 30.21
C THR A 80 20.09 -15.79 29.22
N ASP A 81 19.64 -14.55 29.14
CA ASP A 81 18.83 -14.10 28.03
C ASP A 81 19.74 -13.71 26.85
N ILE A 82 19.33 -14.13 25.65
CA ILE A 82 19.85 -13.65 24.38
C ILE A 82 18.69 -13.08 23.57
N ASP A 83 18.98 -12.26 22.56
CA ASP A 83 17.95 -11.66 21.75
C ASP A 83 18.35 -11.55 20.27
N VAL A 84 17.50 -12.06 19.39
CA VAL A 84 17.64 -12.03 17.92
C VAL A 84 16.37 -11.46 17.28
N PRO A 85 16.43 -10.72 16.17
CA PRO A 85 15.24 -10.10 15.60
C PRO A 85 14.26 -11.13 15.02
N VAL A 86 12.97 -10.80 15.06
CA VAL A 86 11.90 -11.57 14.38
C VAL A 86 11.44 -10.89 13.07
N LEU A 87 11.80 -9.63 12.87
CA LEU A 87 11.55 -8.86 11.64
C LEU A 87 12.85 -8.21 11.18
N ILE A 88 13.12 -8.26 9.87
CA ILE A 88 14.37 -7.77 9.26
C ILE A 88 14.06 -6.80 8.13
N ALA A 89 14.73 -5.64 8.16
CA ALA A 89 14.63 -4.55 7.21
C ALA A 89 15.58 -4.73 6.01
N SER A 90 15.32 -3.99 4.92
CA SER A 90 16.10 -4.08 3.68
C SER A 90 17.33 -3.18 3.66
N ASP A 91 17.31 -2.05 4.36
CA ASP A 91 18.41 -1.08 4.40
C ASP A 91 19.48 -1.44 5.44
N SER A 92 19.11 -2.32 6.37
CA SER A 92 20.01 -2.89 7.33
C SER A 92 20.88 -3.90 6.59
N SER A 93 22.09 -3.50 6.19
CA SER A 93 23.10 -4.45 5.69
C SER A 93 23.57 -5.44 6.77
N GLU A 94 23.00 -5.33 7.97
CA GLU A 94 23.39 -6.01 9.19
C GLU A 94 22.16 -6.40 10.02
N ILE A 95 22.23 -7.51 10.74
CA ILE A 95 21.29 -7.86 11.81
C ILE A 95 21.97 -7.63 13.15
N LYS A 96 21.23 -7.05 14.10
CA LYS A 96 21.73 -6.75 15.44
C LYS A 96 20.89 -7.43 16.52
N GLY A 97 21.53 -7.71 17.65
CA GLY A 97 20.86 -8.25 18.84
C GLY A 97 21.84 -8.41 19.99
N LYS A 98 21.49 -9.24 20.97
CA LYS A 98 22.30 -9.47 22.19
C LYS A 98 22.69 -10.94 22.31
N LEU A 99 23.99 -11.21 22.48
CA LEU A 99 24.55 -12.55 22.60
C LEU A 99 25.67 -12.62 23.64
N LEU A 100 25.92 -13.81 24.15
CA LEU A 100 27.13 -14.10 24.92
C LEU A 100 28.35 -14.28 24.02
N LYS A 101 29.52 -14.06 24.64
CA LYS A 101 30.80 -14.38 24.03
C LYS A 101 30.90 -15.88 23.73
N GLY A 102 31.15 -16.21 22.46
CA GLY A 102 31.26 -17.60 21.98
C GLY A 102 29.99 -18.16 21.33
N VAL A 103 28.90 -17.39 21.28
CA VAL A 103 27.70 -17.73 20.49
C VAL A 103 27.83 -17.15 19.08
N GLY A 104 27.66 -18.01 18.08
CA GLY A 104 27.65 -17.64 16.67
C GLY A 104 26.23 -17.52 16.11
N VAL A 105 26.06 -16.65 15.11
CA VAL A 105 24.82 -16.52 14.35
C VAL A 105 25.12 -16.63 12.86
N THR A 106 24.36 -17.49 12.18
CA THR A 106 24.41 -17.67 10.74
C THR A 106 23.00 -17.53 10.17
N LEU A 107 22.88 -16.88 9.02
CA LEU A 107 21.59 -16.55 8.41
C LEU A 107 21.40 -17.33 7.11
N TYR A 108 20.24 -17.93 6.94
CA TYR A 108 19.86 -18.64 5.71
C TYR A 108 18.53 -18.15 5.17
N LYS A 109 18.39 -18.10 3.85
CA LYS A 109 17.09 -17.98 3.21
C LYS A 109 16.37 -19.31 3.33
N LEU A 110 15.17 -19.30 3.90
CA LEU A 110 14.32 -20.48 3.98
C LEU A 110 13.40 -20.54 2.76
N THR A 111 13.18 -21.75 2.26
CA THR A 111 12.11 -22.00 1.30
C THR A 111 10.74 -22.01 2.01
N GLU A 112 9.66 -21.82 1.25
CA GLU A 112 8.29 -21.92 1.78
C GLU A 112 8.02 -23.30 2.38
N GLU A 113 8.55 -24.36 1.76
CA GLU A 113 8.38 -25.73 2.23
C GLU A 113 9.10 -25.98 3.57
N GLU A 114 10.32 -25.47 3.73
CA GLU A 114 11.09 -25.61 4.98
C GLU A 114 10.42 -24.87 6.15
N SER A 115 9.98 -23.64 5.93
CA SER A 115 9.25 -22.87 6.96
C SER A 115 7.92 -23.54 7.32
N LYS A 116 7.20 -24.09 6.33
CA LYS A 116 5.94 -24.81 6.55
C LYS A 116 6.13 -26.12 7.31
N ASN A 117 7.17 -26.89 6.97
CA ASN A 117 7.46 -28.18 7.58
C ASN A 117 8.25 -28.07 8.89
N LYS A 118 8.64 -26.84 9.27
CA LYS A 118 9.47 -26.54 10.46
C LYS A 118 10.77 -27.35 10.49
N ARG A 119 11.34 -27.60 9.31
CA ARG A 119 12.59 -28.35 9.12
C ARG A 119 13.39 -27.74 7.99
N PHE A 120 14.68 -27.59 8.24
CA PHE A 120 15.60 -26.88 7.35
C PHE A 120 16.89 -27.69 7.15
N THR A 121 17.45 -27.65 5.95
CA THR A 121 18.78 -28.20 5.67
C THR A 121 19.74 -27.06 5.31
N PRO A 122 20.78 -26.79 6.13
CA PRO A 122 21.79 -25.78 5.81
C PRO A 122 22.45 -26.03 4.45
N ASP A 123 22.34 -25.05 3.55
CA ASP A 123 22.91 -25.09 2.20
C ASP A 123 23.69 -23.79 1.94
N SER A 124 24.90 -23.90 1.40
CA SER A 124 25.74 -22.76 1.07
C SER A 124 25.14 -21.85 0.00
N THR A 125 24.23 -22.37 -0.83
CA THR A 125 23.50 -21.61 -1.85
C THR A 125 22.46 -20.66 -1.25
N ASN A 126 21.95 -20.97 -0.06
CA ASN A 126 20.94 -20.19 0.67
C ASN A 126 21.54 -19.36 1.80
N LEU A 127 22.86 -19.38 1.98
CA LEU A 127 23.56 -18.63 3.02
C LEU A 127 23.52 -17.12 2.75
N LEU A 128 22.98 -16.37 3.70
CA LEU A 128 22.82 -14.91 3.62
C LEU A 128 23.95 -14.16 4.35
N SER A 129 24.45 -14.71 5.46
CA SER A 129 25.56 -14.12 6.23
C SER A 129 26.92 -14.62 5.74
N ASP A 130 27.98 -13.85 5.98
CA ASP A 130 29.34 -14.38 5.76
C ASP A 130 29.68 -15.49 6.76
N ASN A 131 30.57 -16.42 6.37
CA ASN A 131 31.00 -17.59 7.17
C ASN A 131 31.74 -17.25 8.49
N LYS A 132 31.83 -15.98 8.88
CA LYS A 132 32.63 -15.53 10.03
C LYS A 132 31.72 -15.07 11.17
N TYR A 133 31.79 -15.84 12.25
CA TYR A 133 31.32 -15.54 13.60
C TYR A 133 31.37 -14.06 13.94
N SER A 134 30.23 -13.50 14.33
CA SER A 134 30.13 -12.16 14.88
C SER A 134 31.00 -12.06 16.13
N ILE A 135 31.90 -11.09 16.14
CA ILE A 135 32.71 -10.75 17.30
C ILE A 135 31.75 -10.08 18.30
N PRO A 136 31.54 -10.63 19.51
CA PRO A 136 30.82 -9.91 20.55
C PRO A 136 31.55 -8.59 20.79
N SER A 137 30.82 -7.46 20.75
CA SER A 137 31.35 -6.21 21.31
C SER A 137 31.55 -6.39 22.83
N GLU A 138 32.38 -5.54 23.47
CA GLU A 138 32.62 -5.57 24.92
C GLU A 138 31.31 -5.49 25.75
N ASN A 139 30.18 -5.11 25.14
CA ASN A 139 28.87 -4.94 25.75
C ASN A 139 27.88 -6.10 25.47
N GLY A 140 28.27 -7.16 24.75
CA GLY A 140 27.40 -8.30 24.44
C GLY A 140 26.42 -8.09 23.28
N GLU A 141 26.61 -7.04 22.48
CA GLU A 141 25.85 -6.86 21.23
C GLU A 141 26.56 -7.57 20.07
N PHE A 142 25.76 -8.16 19.17
CA PHE A 142 26.24 -8.77 17.94
C PHE A 142 25.76 -7.99 16.71
N VAL A 143 26.55 -8.09 15.65
CA VAL A 143 26.26 -7.53 14.33
C VAL A 143 26.61 -8.60 13.29
N VAL A 144 25.64 -9.00 12.47
CA VAL A 144 25.82 -9.96 11.37
C VAL A 144 25.50 -9.28 10.05
N PRO A 145 26.49 -8.97 9.20
CA PRO A 145 26.20 -8.50 7.85
C PRO A 145 25.47 -9.59 7.05
N PHE A 146 24.52 -9.19 6.20
CA PHE A 146 23.80 -10.15 5.35
C PHE A 146 23.47 -9.62 3.95
N LYS A 147 23.42 -10.55 3.01
CA LYS A 147 23.08 -10.32 1.60
C LYS A 147 21.57 -10.28 1.45
N HIS A 148 21.04 -9.19 0.93
CA HIS A 148 19.59 -8.95 0.81
C HIS A 148 19.11 -8.77 -0.64
N GLU A 149 20.02 -8.81 -1.62
CA GLU A 149 19.74 -8.53 -3.03
C GLU A 149 18.71 -9.49 -3.65
N ASN A 150 18.62 -10.71 -3.11
CA ASN A 150 17.72 -11.77 -3.58
C ASN A 150 16.53 -12.03 -2.66
N LEU A 151 16.29 -11.17 -1.66
CA LEU A 151 15.16 -11.29 -0.74
C LEU A 151 13.97 -10.46 -1.23
N LYS A 152 12.77 -11.03 -1.12
CA LYS A 152 11.50 -10.37 -1.39
C LYS A 152 10.72 -10.20 -0.09
N PRO A 153 9.93 -9.13 0.06
CA PRO A 153 9.03 -8.98 1.21
C PRO A 153 8.23 -10.26 1.47
N LYS A 154 8.16 -10.67 2.75
CA LYS A 154 7.63 -11.94 3.29
C LYS A 154 8.55 -13.16 3.21
N ASP A 155 9.71 -13.06 2.58
CA ASP A 155 10.69 -14.16 2.62
C ASP A 155 11.05 -14.48 4.07
N LYS A 156 11.22 -15.78 4.35
CA LYS A 156 11.58 -16.29 5.67
C LYS A 156 13.10 -16.46 5.77
N ILE A 157 13.66 -15.98 6.87
CA ILE A 157 15.10 -16.07 7.17
C ILE A 157 15.28 -16.97 8.38
N GLY A 158 16.08 -18.01 8.25
CA GLY A 158 16.49 -18.88 9.34
C GLY A 158 17.67 -18.27 10.06
N ILE A 159 17.48 -17.95 11.35
CA ILE A 159 18.53 -17.49 12.25
C ILE A 159 19.05 -18.72 13.00
N CYS A 160 20.21 -19.22 12.57
CA CYS A 160 20.90 -20.34 13.20
C CYS A 160 21.83 -19.83 14.28
N ILE A 161 21.55 -20.20 15.54
CA ILE A 161 22.32 -19.81 16.72
C ILE A 161 23.11 -21.02 17.17
N SER A 162 24.44 -20.93 17.09
CA SER A 162 25.34 -22.06 17.34
C SER A 162 26.33 -21.76 18.45
N TYR A 163 26.55 -22.72 19.35
CA TYR A 163 27.52 -22.61 20.44
C TYR A 163 27.95 -23.99 20.94
N SER A 164 29.04 -24.03 21.73
CA SER A 164 29.52 -25.25 22.37
C SER A 164 29.33 -25.17 23.87
N ILE A 165 28.83 -26.24 24.47
CA ILE A 165 28.76 -26.42 25.92
C ILE A 165 29.55 -27.64 26.34
N ARG A 166 30.01 -27.64 27.59
CA ARG A 166 30.62 -28.81 28.22
C ARG A 166 29.58 -29.45 29.11
N GLU A 167 29.18 -30.68 28.79
CA GLU A 167 28.19 -31.41 29.57
C GLU A 167 28.78 -31.98 30.87
N ALA A 168 27.92 -32.47 31.77
CA ALA A 168 28.33 -32.97 33.09
C ALA A 168 29.31 -34.15 33.02
N ASN A 169 29.33 -34.88 31.90
CA ASN A 169 30.28 -35.95 31.61
C ASN A 169 31.64 -35.45 31.06
N ASN A 170 31.84 -34.12 31.03
CA ASN A 170 33.04 -33.43 30.54
C ASN A 170 33.25 -33.49 29.00
N GLU A 171 32.25 -33.93 28.23
CA GLU A 171 32.25 -33.89 26.77
C GLU A 171 31.87 -32.49 26.26
N VAL A 172 32.47 -32.07 25.15
CA VAL A 172 32.11 -30.82 24.46
C VAL A 172 31.07 -31.15 23.40
N VAL A 173 29.90 -30.54 23.51
CA VAL A 173 28.77 -30.72 22.60
C VAL A 173 28.48 -29.42 21.88
N ASN A 174 28.40 -29.50 20.55
CA ASN A 174 27.97 -28.38 19.70
C ASN A 174 26.45 -28.40 19.58
N LYS A 175 25.81 -27.29 19.95
CA LYS A 175 24.37 -27.10 19.81
C LYS A 175 24.08 -26.05 18.75
N THR A 176 23.01 -26.26 17.99
CA THR A 176 22.48 -25.29 17.05
C THR A 176 20.96 -25.26 17.19
N TYR A 177 20.43 -24.06 17.42
CA TYR A 177 19.00 -23.78 17.44
C TYR A 177 18.67 -22.87 16.27
N VAL A 178 17.52 -23.10 15.63
CA VAL A 178 17.07 -22.31 14.48
C VAL A 178 15.74 -21.68 14.83
N THR A 179 15.65 -20.37 14.66
CA THR A 179 14.37 -19.65 14.68
C THR A 179 14.16 -18.88 13.39
N GLU A 180 12.92 -18.54 13.07
CA GLU A 180 12.59 -17.80 11.85
C GLU A 180 12.40 -16.31 12.12
N ALA A 181 12.86 -15.49 11.18
CA ALA A 181 12.53 -14.09 11.07
C ALA A 181 11.87 -13.82 9.72
N THR A 182 11.05 -12.78 9.65
CA THR A 182 10.39 -12.37 8.41
C THR A 182 11.10 -11.15 7.83
N TYR A 183 11.50 -11.25 6.57
CA TYR A 183 12.01 -10.11 5.82
C TYR A 183 10.83 -9.24 5.36
N ILE A 184 10.76 -8.01 5.83
CA ILE A 184 9.65 -7.10 5.49
C ILE A 184 10.02 -6.21 4.30
N GLY A 185 11.27 -5.74 4.26
CA GLY A 185 11.70 -4.70 3.34
C GLY A 185 11.07 -3.33 3.67
N GLU A 186 11.78 -2.26 3.37
CA GLU A 186 11.31 -0.89 3.52
C GLU A 186 11.60 -0.03 2.30
N ASN A 187 10.82 1.03 2.12
CA ASN A 187 11.02 1.97 1.02
C ASN A 187 11.03 3.41 1.55
N ALA A 188 12.00 4.20 1.06
CA ALA A 188 11.98 5.63 1.28
C ALA A 188 10.71 6.25 0.66
N GLN A 189 10.00 7.09 1.42
CA GLN A 189 8.82 7.80 0.91
C GLN A 189 9.15 9.27 0.61
N LYS A 190 8.59 9.83 -0.46
CA LYS A 190 8.63 11.28 -0.74
C LYS A 190 7.26 11.89 -0.48
N ILE A 191 7.21 12.96 0.30
CA ILE A 191 5.99 13.73 0.61
C ILE A 191 6.24 15.22 0.38
N GLY A 192 5.17 15.99 0.13
CA GLY A 192 5.24 17.45 0.15
C GLY A 192 5.35 18.01 1.58
N VAL A 193 5.71 19.30 1.70
CA VAL A 193 5.59 20.04 2.97
C VAL A 193 4.16 19.95 3.52
N ASN A 194 4.02 19.65 4.81
CA ASN A 194 2.78 19.32 5.53
C ASN A 194 2.06 18.06 5.01
N GLY A 195 2.72 17.26 4.16
CA GLY A 195 2.22 15.99 3.67
C GLY A 195 2.08 14.94 4.78
N LYS A 196 1.20 13.96 4.55
CA LYS A 196 1.03 12.79 5.42
C LYS A 196 1.85 11.62 4.89
N VAL A 197 2.50 10.90 5.80
CA VAL A 197 3.20 9.64 5.49
C VAL A 197 2.16 8.52 5.37
N ASP A 198 2.32 7.63 4.39
CA ASP A 198 1.44 6.46 4.21
C ASP A 198 2.17 5.21 4.67
N ILE A 199 2.02 4.88 5.96
CA ILE A 199 2.69 3.77 6.64
C ILE A 199 2.55 2.44 5.87
N SER A 200 1.42 2.21 5.19
CA SER A 200 1.17 0.97 4.44
C SER A 200 2.12 0.77 3.24
N LYS A 201 2.77 1.84 2.77
CA LYS A 201 3.73 1.80 1.66
C LYS A 201 5.18 1.79 2.13
N VAL A 202 5.41 2.06 3.40
CA VAL A 202 6.75 2.21 3.97
C VAL A 202 7.29 0.85 4.43
N LEU A 203 6.47 0.06 5.13
CA LEU A 203 6.80 -1.30 5.55
C LEU A 203 6.02 -2.31 4.71
N VAL A 204 6.68 -2.93 3.75
CA VAL A 204 6.06 -3.95 2.88
C VAL A 204 6.14 -5.30 3.58
N GLY A 205 5.28 -6.26 3.23
CA GLY A 205 5.46 -7.65 3.68
C GLY A 205 5.28 -7.92 5.18
N LEU A 206 4.73 -6.97 5.95
CA LEU A 206 4.39 -7.20 7.35
C LEU A 206 3.45 -8.41 7.50
N PRO A 207 3.66 -9.26 8.53
CA PRO A 207 2.70 -10.28 8.92
C PRO A 207 1.32 -9.66 9.22
N SER A 208 0.24 -10.40 8.93
CA SER A 208 -1.14 -9.89 9.05
C SER A 208 -1.56 -9.55 10.48
N ASP A 209 -0.91 -10.16 11.46
CA ASP A 209 -1.10 -10.01 12.89
C ASP A 209 -0.10 -9.02 13.53
N ALA A 210 0.85 -8.47 12.75
CA ALA A 210 1.77 -7.46 13.24
C ALA A 210 1.03 -6.14 13.53
N LYS A 211 1.34 -5.53 14.67
CA LYS A 211 0.80 -4.22 15.07
C LYS A 211 1.83 -3.14 14.82
N VAL A 212 1.41 -2.02 14.23
CA VAL A 212 2.29 -0.88 13.91
C VAL A 212 1.82 0.36 14.64
N GLU A 213 2.74 1.02 15.34
CA GLU A 213 2.53 2.25 16.08
C GLU A 213 3.58 3.30 15.68
N GLU A 214 3.15 4.54 15.46
CA GLU A 214 4.07 5.66 15.22
C GLU A 214 4.67 6.10 16.56
N VAL A 215 5.99 5.96 16.70
CA VAL A 215 6.72 6.32 17.93
C VAL A 215 6.91 7.83 18.00
N GLU A 216 7.19 8.44 16.85
CA GLU A 216 7.48 9.86 16.73
C GLU A 216 6.84 10.39 15.45
N LYS A 217 6.05 11.46 15.59
CA LYS A 217 5.45 12.12 14.43
C LYS A 217 6.51 12.82 13.61
N ILE A 218 6.45 12.63 12.30
CA ILE A 218 7.34 13.35 11.40
C ILE A 218 6.98 14.84 11.36
N ASP A 219 7.97 15.71 11.56
CA ASP A 219 7.82 17.13 11.27
C ASP A 219 7.95 17.37 9.76
N SER A 220 6.80 17.34 9.08
CA SER A 220 6.72 17.63 7.65
C SER A 220 6.60 19.13 7.34
N SER A 221 6.72 20.04 8.32
CA SER A 221 6.59 21.48 8.08
C SER A 221 7.73 22.10 7.28
N THR A 222 8.87 21.39 7.16
CA THR A 222 10.07 21.85 6.47
C THR A 222 10.59 20.78 5.51
N ALA A 223 11.08 21.21 4.34
CA ALA A 223 11.74 20.30 3.41
C ALA A 223 13.04 19.72 3.98
N GLY A 224 13.39 18.52 3.54
CA GLY A 224 14.56 17.78 3.98
C GLY A 224 14.28 16.28 4.12
N VAL A 225 15.33 15.50 4.34
CA VAL A 225 15.17 14.09 4.74
C VAL A 225 14.90 14.06 6.25
N LYS A 226 13.82 13.40 6.62
CA LYS A 226 13.37 13.18 8.00
C LYS A 226 13.30 11.68 8.25
N GLU A 227 13.41 11.25 9.50
CA GLU A 227 13.23 9.84 9.85
C GLU A 227 11.86 9.64 10.50
N LEU A 228 11.09 8.69 9.96
CA LEU A 228 9.89 8.19 10.62
C LEU A 228 10.26 6.98 11.48
N LYS A 229 9.93 7.03 12.77
CA LYS A 229 10.13 5.90 13.69
C LYS A 229 8.84 5.14 13.89
N LEU A 230 8.84 3.89 13.46
CA LEU A 230 7.71 2.97 13.63
C LEU A 230 8.08 1.86 14.60
N LYS A 231 7.22 1.64 15.60
CA LYS A 231 7.28 0.47 16.47
C LYS A 231 6.38 -0.59 15.87
N VAL A 232 6.96 -1.75 15.61
CA VAL A 232 6.23 -2.92 15.13
C VAL A 232 6.29 -4.01 16.19
N THR A 233 5.14 -4.53 16.57
CA THR A 233 5.02 -5.65 17.51
C THR A 233 4.62 -6.92 16.76
N TYR A 234 5.43 -7.95 16.85
CA TYR A 234 5.20 -9.27 16.24
C TYR A 234 5.81 -10.38 17.11
N GLU A 235 5.12 -11.50 17.30
CA GLU A 235 5.54 -12.62 18.19
C GLU A 235 6.00 -12.18 19.60
N ASN A 236 5.29 -11.21 20.19
CA ASN A 236 5.61 -10.57 21.48
C ASN A 236 6.95 -9.82 21.53
N LYS A 237 7.53 -9.51 20.37
CA LYS A 237 8.74 -8.70 20.25
C LYS A 237 8.43 -7.36 19.60
N GLU A 238 8.98 -6.31 20.19
CA GLU A 238 8.94 -4.95 19.64
C GLU A 238 10.23 -4.67 18.85
N THR A 239 10.07 -4.24 17.60
CA THR A 239 11.16 -3.77 16.74
C THR A 239 10.88 -2.33 16.32
N ILE A 240 11.88 -1.45 16.43
CA ILE A 240 11.77 -0.06 15.96
C ILE A 240 12.48 0.06 14.61
N PHE A 241 11.74 0.50 13.60
CA PHE A 241 12.25 0.82 12.27
C PHE A 241 12.40 2.34 12.13
N SER A 242 13.50 2.78 11.53
CA SER A 242 13.75 4.19 11.21
C SER A 242 13.78 4.34 9.70
N ILE A 243 12.76 4.96 9.12
CA ILE A 243 12.59 4.98 7.67
C ILE A 243 12.80 6.40 7.15
N PRO A 244 13.67 6.61 6.15
CA PRO A 244 13.87 7.93 5.57
C PRO A 244 12.63 8.38 4.77
N VAL A 245 12.14 9.56 5.11
CA VAL A 245 11.07 10.26 4.39
C VAL A 245 11.62 11.58 3.86
N THR A 246 11.55 11.79 2.56
CA THR A 246 11.95 13.04 1.91
C THR A 246 10.76 14.00 1.87
N VAL A 247 10.84 15.11 2.58
CA VAL A 247 9.90 16.22 2.50
C VAL A 247 10.39 17.19 1.42
N SER A 248 9.60 17.44 0.38
CA SER A 248 9.94 18.40 -0.69
C SER A 248 9.10 19.66 -0.67
N ASN A 249 9.73 20.80 -1.00
CA ASN A 249 9.05 22.08 -1.23
C ASN A 249 8.14 22.05 -2.47
N GLU A 250 8.47 21.19 -3.44
CA GLU A 250 7.55 20.82 -4.51
C GLU A 250 6.48 19.93 -3.91
N GLU A 251 5.23 20.38 -3.98
CA GLU A 251 4.10 19.53 -3.68
C GLU A 251 4.08 18.41 -4.74
N VAL A 252 4.19 17.16 -4.28
CA VAL A 252 4.20 15.98 -5.15
C VAL A 252 2.86 15.28 -4.94
N LEU A 253 2.10 15.10 -6.01
CA LEU A 253 0.94 14.23 -5.96
C LEU A 253 1.41 12.78 -5.79
N ASP A 254 0.81 12.06 -4.84
CA ASP A 254 1.15 10.65 -4.60
C ASP A 254 0.83 9.82 -5.86
N SER A 255 1.90 9.37 -6.55
CA SER A 255 1.77 8.60 -7.78
C SER A 255 1.09 7.25 -7.58
N SER A 256 1.05 6.72 -6.36
CA SER A 256 0.35 5.46 -6.05
C SER A 256 -1.18 5.63 -5.96
N LEU A 257 -1.67 6.87 -5.88
CA LEU A 257 -3.10 7.19 -6.02
C LEU A 257 -3.49 7.46 -7.48
N ARG A 258 -2.56 7.25 -8.42
CA ARG A 258 -2.85 7.27 -9.84
C ARG A 258 -3.56 5.99 -10.26
N ILE A 259 -4.58 6.15 -11.09
CA ILE A 259 -5.35 5.07 -11.71
C ILE A 259 -5.27 5.27 -13.22
N SER A 260 -4.65 4.32 -13.90
CA SER A 260 -4.41 4.38 -15.33
C SER A 260 -4.18 2.99 -15.89
N GLY A 261 -4.61 2.75 -17.12
CA GLY A 261 -4.19 1.61 -17.94
C GLY A 261 -3.59 2.06 -19.27
N ASN A 262 -3.30 1.11 -20.16
CA ASN A 262 -2.75 1.42 -21.49
C ASN A 262 -3.77 2.11 -22.40
N ASN A 263 -5.06 1.96 -22.09
CA ASN A 263 -6.16 2.60 -22.78
C ASN A 263 -7.29 2.93 -21.80
N ARG A 264 -8.33 3.61 -22.30
CA ARG A 264 -9.48 4.06 -21.52
C ARG A 264 -10.26 2.92 -20.84
N TYR A 265 -10.30 1.74 -21.45
CA TYR A 265 -11.04 0.58 -20.93
C TYR A 265 -10.27 -0.04 -19.77
N GLU A 266 -8.95 -0.16 -19.90
CA GLU A 266 -8.08 -0.56 -18.79
C GLU A 266 -8.09 0.46 -17.65
N THR A 267 -8.00 1.78 -17.94
CA THR A 267 -8.17 2.83 -16.91
C THR A 267 -9.52 2.70 -16.19
N ASN A 268 -10.58 2.38 -16.92
CA ASN A 268 -11.92 2.14 -16.35
C ASN A 268 -11.95 0.91 -15.46
N ILE A 269 -11.39 -0.22 -15.91
CA ILE A 269 -11.26 -1.45 -15.12
C ILE A 269 -10.48 -1.18 -13.82
N GLU A 270 -9.34 -0.51 -13.89
CA GLU A 270 -8.54 -0.15 -12.71
C GLU A 270 -9.29 0.78 -11.76
N SER A 271 -10.10 1.70 -12.28
CA SER A 271 -10.97 2.54 -11.45
C SER A 271 -12.04 1.74 -10.70
N VAL A 272 -12.60 0.70 -11.34
CA VAL A 272 -13.57 -0.19 -10.70
C VAL A 272 -12.88 -1.04 -9.63
N LYS A 273 -11.76 -1.71 -9.95
CA LYS A 273 -10.99 -2.50 -8.98
C LYS A 273 -10.57 -1.69 -7.75
N ARG A 274 -10.17 -0.42 -7.96
CA ARG A 274 -9.77 0.48 -6.87
C ARG A 274 -10.93 0.80 -5.93
N SER A 275 -12.13 0.93 -6.48
CA SER A 275 -13.30 1.44 -5.77
C SER A 275 -14.14 0.29 -5.18
N PHE A 276 -14.34 -0.79 -5.92
CA PHE A 276 -15.17 -1.94 -5.55
C PHE A 276 -14.30 -3.12 -5.14
N LYS A 277 -13.77 -3.07 -3.91
CA LYS A 277 -12.93 -4.14 -3.34
C LYS A 277 -13.74 -5.31 -2.80
N GLU A 278 -14.99 -5.06 -2.43
CA GLU A 278 -15.89 -6.07 -1.88
C GLU A 278 -16.46 -6.95 -3.00
N LYS A 279 -16.64 -8.23 -2.68
CA LYS A 279 -17.45 -9.14 -3.50
C LYS A 279 -18.92 -8.90 -3.11
N ASN A 280 -19.86 -9.09 -4.04
CA ASN A 280 -21.32 -8.86 -3.92
C ASN A 280 -21.83 -7.49 -4.35
N VAL A 281 -21.26 -6.90 -5.40
CA VAL A 281 -21.91 -5.78 -6.10
C VAL A 281 -23.12 -6.33 -6.85
N GLU A 282 -24.33 -5.92 -6.48
CA GLU A 282 -25.57 -6.46 -7.06
C GLU A 282 -25.77 -6.05 -8.52
N THR A 283 -25.48 -4.78 -8.84
CA THR A 283 -25.75 -4.16 -10.14
C THR A 283 -24.47 -3.59 -10.76
N VAL A 284 -24.29 -3.80 -12.06
CA VAL A 284 -23.26 -3.14 -12.87
C VAL A 284 -23.95 -2.31 -13.96
N ILE A 285 -23.43 -1.10 -14.20
CA ILE A 285 -23.84 -0.29 -15.34
C ILE A 285 -22.82 -0.47 -16.47
N VAL A 286 -23.28 -0.76 -17.68
CA VAL A 286 -22.44 -0.82 -18.88
C VAL A 286 -22.78 0.35 -19.79
N ALA A 287 -21.77 1.10 -20.21
CA ALA A 287 -21.95 2.25 -21.08
C ALA A 287 -20.82 2.34 -22.12
N SER A 288 -20.99 3.17 -23.15
CA SER A 288 -19.97 3.34 -24.19
C SER A 288 -18.71 4.03 -23.65
N GLY A 289 -17.54 3.44 -23.88
CA GLY A 289 -16.25 4.11 -23.63
C GLY A 289 -15.92 5.21 -24.66
N LYS A 290 -16.71 5.35 -25.73
CA LYS A 290 -16.51 6.34 -26.80
C LYS A 290 -17.57 7.45 -26.80
N SER A 291 -18.84 7.13 -26.52
CA SER A 291 -19.92 8.12 -26.42
C SER A 291 -20.03 8.63 -24.98
N PHE A 292 -19.52 9.83 -24.71
CA PHE A 292 -19.35 10.33 -23.34
C PHE A 292 -20.63 10.82 -22.65
N ALA A 293 -21.66 11.20 -23.41
CA ALA A 293 -22.88 11.79 -22.85
C ALA A 293 -23.66 10.79 -21.96
N ASP A 294 -23.73 9.55 -22.42
CA ASP A 294 -24.46 8.45 -21.79
C ASP A 294 -23.86 8.09 -20.41
N PRO A 295 -22.55 7.76 -20.28
CA PRO A 295 -21.94 7.47 -18.98
C PRO A 295 -21.94 8.67 -18.02
N LEU A 296 -21.85 9.91 -18.52
CA LEU A 296 -21.92 11.11 -17.68
C LEU A 296 -23.28 11.25 -16.99
N SER A 297 -24.37 11.08 -17.74
CA SER A 297 -25.72 11.13 -17.18
C SER A 297 -26.05 9.91 -16.33
N ALA A 298 -25.40 8.77 -16.58
CA ALA A 298 -25.52 7.55 -15.76
C ALA A 298 -24.79 7.62 -14.41
N GLY A 299 -23.77 8.47 -14.27
CA GLY A 299 -22.99 8.60 -13.02
C GLY A 299 -23.82 8.75 -11.74
N PRO A 300 -24.78 9.69 -11.69
CA PRO A 300 -25.74 9.81 -10.58
C PRO A 300 -26.45 8.50 -10.24
N LEU A 301 -26.98 7.80 -11.26
CA LEU A 301 -27.68 6.53 -11.07
C LEU A 301 -26.73 5.45 -10.55
N ALA A 302 -25.51 5.36 -11.09
CA ALA A 302 -24.46 4.47 -10.64
C ALA A 302 -24.14 4.68 -9.15
N MET A 303 -23.96 5.94 -8.73
CA MET A 303 -23.70 6.29 -7.33
C MET A 303 -24.89 5.99 -6.41
N LYS A 304 -26.12 6.10 -6.89
CA LYS A 304 -27.33 5.78 -6.12
C LYS A 304 -27.49 4.27 -5.92
N LEU A 305 -27.16 3.48 -6.94
CA LEU A 305 -27.25 2.02 -6.92
C LEU A 305 -26.01 1.34 -6.31
N ASN A 306 -24.98 2.12 -5.93
CA ASN A 306 -23.67 1.61 -5.57
C ASN A 306 -23.11 0.63 -6.63
N ALA A 307 -23.25 1.03 -7.90
CA ALA A 307 -22.91 0.22 -9.06
C ALA A 307 -21.71 0.83 -9.79
N PRO A 308 -20.70 0.05 -10.22
CA PRO A 308 -19.66 0.54 -11.11
C PRO A 308 -20.22 0.78 -12.50
N ILE A 309 -19.61 1.72 -13.21
CA ILE A 309 -19.75 1.88 -14.66
C ILE A 309 -18.57 1.22 -15.34
N ILE A 310 -18.85 0.20 -16.16
CA ILE A 310 -17.90 -0.51 -16.99
C ILE A 310 -18.07 -0.09 -18.45
N PHE A 311 -16.96 0.21 -19.12
CA PHE A 311 -16.99 0.66 -20.51
C PHE A 311 -16.96 -0.49 -21.51
N ALA A 312 -17.92 -0.46 -22.44
CA ALA A 312 -17.95 -1.26 -23.64
C ALA A 312 -17.40 -0.47 -24.85
N ASP A 313 -16.84 -1.18 -25.82
CA ASP A 313 -16.48 -0.66 -27.13
C ASP A 313 -17.50 -1.09 -28.20
N GLN A 314 -17.13 -0.98 -29.48
CA GLN A 314 -18.03 -1.36 -30.58
C GLN A 314 -18.14 -2.87 -30.80
N ASN A 315 -17.22 -3.66 -30.23
CA ASN A 315 -17.21 -5.12 -30.26
C ASN A 315 -17.76 -5.71 -28.95
N GLY A 316 -18.29 -4.87 -28.06
CA GLY A 316 -18.84 -5.27 -26.78
C GLY A 316 -17.90 -5.01 -25.60
N LEU A 317 -17.92 -5.92 -24.63
CA LEU A 317 -17.02 -5.92 -23.47
C LEU A 317 -15.76 -6.71 -23.78
N ASN A 318 -14.61 -6.21 -23.32
CA ASN A 318 -13.38 -6.99 -23.35
C ASN A 318 -13.43 -8.12 -22.29
N GLU A 319 -12.59 -9.14 -22.45
CA GLU A 319 -12.58 -10.30 -21.56
C GLU A 319 -12.35 -9.92 -20.09
N GLU A 320 -11.50 -8.92 -19.84
CA GLU A 320 -11.19 -8.48 -18.48
C GLU A 320 -12.40 -7.82 -17.80
N ALA A 321 -13.21 -7.06 -18.55
CA ALA A 321 -14.46 -6.49 -18.06
C ALA A 321 -15.49 -7.56 -17.72
N ILE A 322 -15.62 -8.61 -18.56
CA ILE A 322 -16.52 -9.75 -18.28
C ILE A 322 -16.07 -10.46 -16.99
N LYS A 323 -14.78 -10.79 -16.89
CA LYS A 323 -14.19 -11.41 -15.68
C LYS A 323 -14.40 -10.55 -14.44
N LEU A 324 -14.28 -9.23 -14.57
CA LEU A 324 -14.51 -8.29 -13.48
C LEU A 324 -15.97 -8.29 -13.03
N ILE A 325 -16.93 -8.25 -13.97
CA ILE A 325 -18.38 -8.32 -13.66
C ILE A 325 -18.70 -9.59 -12.86
N ASP A 326 -18.14 -10.72 -13.25
CA ASP A 326 -18.33 -11.99 -12.55
C ASP A 326 -17.64 -12.01 -11.19
N THR A 327 -16.42 -11.49 -11.09
CA THR A 327 -15.67 -11.39 -9.83
C THR A 327 -16.40 -10.52 -8.80
N LEU A 328 -17.05 -9.46 -9.26
CA LEU A 328 -17.87 -8.58 -8.43
C LEU A 328 -19.16 -9.28 -7.96
N GLY A 329 -19.58 -10.37 -8.60
CA GLY A 329 -20.79 -11.12 -8.27
C GLY A 329 -22.08 -10.48 -8.80
N ALA A 330 -21.99 -9.63 -9.82
CA ALA A 330 -23.13 -8.88 -10.33
C ALA A 330 -24.17 -9.80 -10.99
N LYS A 331 -25.44 -9.50 -10.68
CA LYS A 331 -26.62 -10.22 -11.20
C LYS A 331 -27.46 -9.34 -12.11
N ASN A 332 -27.54 -8.04 -11.81
CA ASN A 332 -28.29 -7.07 -12.58
C ASN A 332 -27.33 -6.23 -13.43
N ILE A 333 -27.66 -6.06 -14.70
CA ILE A 333 -26.89 -5.26 -15.65
C ILE A 333 -27.79 -4.16 -16.20
N ILE A 334 -27.35 -2.91 -16.08
CA ILE A 334 -28.03 -1.77 -16.72
C ILE A 334 -27.17 -1.30 -17.89
N VAL A 335 -27.66 -1.50 -19.11
CA VAL A 335 -26.98 -1.02 -20.32
C VAL A 335 -27.49 0.39 -20.63
N ILE A 336 -26.59 1.37 -20.68
CA ILE A 336 -26.91 2.76 -21.01
C ILE A 336 -26.43 3.08 -22.42
N GLY A 337 -27.37 3.51 -23.26
CA GLY A 337 -27.11 3.89 -24.65
C GLY A 337 -27.76 2.93 -25.66
N GLY A 338 -28.07 3.48 -26.83
CA GLY A 338 -28.67 2.73 -27.92
C GLY A 338 -27.70 1.70 -28.52
N LYS A 339 -28.22 0.80 -29.35
CA LYS A 339 -27.46 -0.28 -30.00
C LYS A 339 -26.29 0.22 -30.86
N ASN A 340 -26.34 1.48 -31.30
CA ASN A 340 -25.27 2.14 -32.06
C ASN A 340 -24.06 2.55 -31.19
N THR A 341 -24.25 2.76 -29.88
CA THR A 341 -23.18 3.18 -28.96
C THR A 341 -22.73 2.07 -28.04
N VAL A 342 -23.64 1.16 -27.68
CA VAL A 342 -23.39 -0.08 -26.95
C VAL A 342 -24.11 -1.21 -27.67
N THR A 343 -23.36 -2.03 -28.41
CA THR A 343 -23.91 -3.05 -29.30
C THR A 343 -24.70 -4.13 -28.54
N GLU A 344 -25.49 -4.92 -29.28
CA GLU A 344 -26.21 -6.07 -28.71
C GLU A 344 -25.25 -7.16 -28.22
N ASP A 345 -24.00 -7.17 -28.68
CA ASP A 345 -23.02 -8.17 -28.28
C ASP A 345 -22.71 -8.10 -26.78
N VAL A 346 -22.81 -6.92 -26.16
CA VAL A 346 -22.74 -6.79 -24.69
C VAL A 346 -23.81 -7.64 -24.00
N GLU A 347 -25.03 -7.64 -24.54
CA GLU A 347 -26.15 -8.37 -23.94
C GLU A 347 -25.96 -9.89 -24.12
N LYS A 348 -25.43 -10.31 -25.27
CA LYS A 348 -25.06 -11.70 -25.53
C LYS A 348 -23.90 -12.18 -24.64
N GLN A 349 -22.87 -11.35 -24.46
CA GLN A 349 -21.70 -11.65 -23.63
C GLN A 349 -22.04 -11.80 -22.14
N LEU A 350 -23.17 -11.22 -21.70
CA LEU A 350 -23.65 -11.25 -20.32
C LEU A 350 -24.93 -12.09 -20.19
N GLU A 351 -25.14 -13.05 -21.08
CA GLU A 351 -26.28 -13.97 -21.01
C GLU A 351 -26.35 -14.68 -19.65
N GLY A 352 -27.57 -14.84 -19.13
CA GLY A 352 -27.82 -15.37 -17.78
C GLY A 352 -27.81 -14.32 -16.66
N LYS A 353 -27.47 -13.06 -16.95
CA LYS A 353 -27.71 -11.92 -16.05
C LYS A 353 -29.08 -11.28 -16.33
N ASN A 354 -29.60 -10.51 -15.37
CA ASN A 354 -30.81 -9.71 -15.56
C ASN A 354 -30.45 -8.37 -16.23
N ILE A 355 -30.68 -8.26 -17.54
CA ILE A 355 -30.25 -7.13 -18.33
C ILE A 355 -31.41 -6.17 -18.60
N LYS A 356 -31.21 -4.88 -18.30
CA LYS A 356 -32.12 -3.78 -18.64
C LYS A 356 -31.38 -2.72 -19.44
N ARG A 357 -31.89 -2.36 -20.61
CA ARG A 357 -31.35 -1.27 -21.42
C ARG A 357 -32.13 0.03 -21.21
N ILE A 358 -31.41 1.14 -21.04
CA ILE A 358 -31.95 2.50 -20.99
C ILE A 358 -31.33 3.28 -22.14
N ALA A 359 -32.15 3.59 -23.15
CA ALA A 359 -31.74 4.31 -24.34
C ALA A 359 -32.92 5.11 -24.89
N GLY A 360 -32.67 6.37 -25.26
CA GLY A 360 -33.55 7.17 -26.09
C GLY A 360 -32.98 7.36 -27.50
N ASP A 361 -33.68 8.10 -28.33
CA ASP A 361 -33.28 8.44 -29.69
C ASP A 361 -32.00 9.27 -29.73
N ASP A 362 -31.74 10.03 -28.66
CA ASP A 362 -30.52 10.79 -28.47
C ASP A 362 -30.07 10.84 -26.99
N ARG A 363 -28.96 11.54 -26.75
CA ARG A 363 -28.38 11.72 -25.41
C ARG A 363 -29.27 12.48 -24.45
N TYR A 364 -30.11 13.39 -24.95
CA TYR A 364 -30.98 14.21 -24.12
C TYR A 364 -32.15 13.35 -23.65
N GLU A 365 -32.77 12.58 -24.55
CA GLU A 365 -33.78 11.62 -24.19
C GLU A 365 -33.24 10.51 -23.28
N THR A 366 -32.07 9.96 -23.58
CA THR A 366 -31.40 8.98 -22.71
C THR A 366 -31.21 9.55 -21.30
N SER A 367 -30.76 10.80 -21.16
CA SER A 367 -30.62 11.45 -19.85
C SER A 367 -31.97 11.67 -19.12
N LYS A 368 -33.07 11.92 -19.85
CA LYS A 368 -34.43 12.00 -19.27
C LYS A 368 -34.86 10.63 -18.74
N LEU A 369 -34.61 9.56 -19.49
CA LEU A 369 -34.93 8.19 -19.08
C LEU A 369 -34.11 7.77 -17.87
N ILE A 370 -32.82 8.13 -17.82
CA ILE A 370 -31.98 7.91 -16.63
C ILE A 370 -32.49 8.70 -15.43
N ALA A 371 -32.90 9.97 -15.61
CA ALA A 371 -33.47 10.76 -14.52
C ALA A 371 -34.80 10.16 -14.02
N LYS A 372 -35.61 9.57 -14.90
CA LYS A 372 -36.81 8.81 -14.53
C LYS A 372 -36.46 7.55 -13.75
N GLU A 373 -35.46 6.79 -14.20
CA GLU A 373 -34.95 5.60 -13.51
C GLU A 373 -34.35 5.93 -12.14
N TYR A 374 -33.68 7.09 -12.04
CA TYR A 374 -33.17 7.62 -10.77
C TYR A 374 -34.31 7.78 -9.76
N GLY A 375 -35.53 8.06 -10.20
CA GLY A 375 -36.72 8.15 -9.35
C GLY A 375 -36.75 9.44 -8.53
N ALA A 376 -37.34 9.37 -7.33
CA ALA A 376 -37.56 10.55 -6.49
C ALA A 376 -36.25 11.25 -6.12
N SER A 377 -36.20 12.57 -6.36
CA SER A 377 -35.16 13.48 -5.87
C SER A 377 -35.76 14.86 -5.64
N ARG A 378 -35.22 15.59 -4.65
CA ARG A 378 -35.55 16.99 -4.41
C ARG A 378 -34.92 17.93 -5.44
N HIS A 379 -33.85 17.48 -6.10
CA HIS A 379 -32.97 18.31 -6.87
C HIS A 379 -32.73 17.74 -8.26
N ILE A 380 -32.45 18.60 -9.24
CA ILE A 380 -31.99 18.20 -10.57
C ILE A 380 -30.78 19.05 -10.97
N ILE A 381 -29.81 18.42 -11.61
CA ILE A 381 -28.66 19.10 -12.21
C ILE A 381 -28.86 19.17 -13.71
N ILE A 382 -28.61 20.33 -14.29
CA ILE A 382 -28.76 20.61 -15.72
C ILE A 382 -27.41 21.04 -16.29
N THR A 383 -26.98 20.39 -17.36
CA THR A 383 -25.69 20.67 -18.01
C THR A 383 -25.80 20.50 -19.51
N ASP A 384 -24.87 21.11 -20.24
CA ASP A 384 -24.76 20.97 -21.70
C ASP A 384 -24.40 19.52 -22.09
N GLY A 385 -25.16 18.94 -23.02
CA GLY A 385 -24.96 17.58 -23.51
C GLY A 385 -23.85 17.40 -24.54
N LYS A 386 -23.21 18.48 -25.01
CA LYS A 386 -22.09 18.53 -25.96
C LYS A 386 -20.77 18.95 -25.29
N LYS A 387 -20.82 19.81 -24.27
CA LYS A 387 -19.65 20.30 -23.51
C LYS A 387 -19.44 19.49 -22.23
N PHE A 388 -18.83 18.33 -22.40
CA PHE A 388 -18.69 17.31 -21.35
C PHE A 388 -17.93 17.75 -20.08
N ALA A 389 -17.10 18.79 -20.15
CA ALA A 389 -16.33 19.24 -18.99
C ALA A 389 -17.21 19.77 -17.85
N ASP A 390 -18.26 20.53 -18.19
CA ASP A 390 -19.20 21.06 -17.19
C ASP A 390 -20.02 19.91 -16.57
N ALA A 391 -20.46 18.96 -17.42
CA ALA A 391 -21.19 17.77 -16.98
C ALA A 391 -20.35 16.89 -16.03
N LEU A 392 -19.08 16.65 -16.39
CA LEU A 392 -18.16 15.88 -15.56
C LEU A 392 -17.88 16.58 -14.21
N SER A 393 -17.72 17.90 -14.24
CA SER A 393 -17.52 18.71 -13.04
C SER A 393 -18.74 18.70 -12.12
N ALA A 394 -19.94 18.44 -12.65
CA ALA A 394 -21.18 18.41 -11.89
C ALA A 394 -21.38 17.11 -11.07
N THR A 395 -20.67 16.04 -11.39
CA THR A 395 -20.86 14.72 -10.75
C THR A 395 -20.67 14.72 -9.22
N PRO A 396 -19.64 15.40 -8.65
CA PRO A 396 -19.54 15.56 -7.19
C PRO A 396 -20.73 16.27 -6.56
N LEU A 397 -21.29 17.27 -7.26
CA LEU A 397 -22.48 17.97 -6.78
C LEU A 397 -23.66 16.99 -6.76
N SER A 398 -23.87 16.22 -7.84
CA SER A 398 -24.89 15.16 -7.89
C SER A 398 -24.81 14.21 -6.69
N LYS A 399 -23.59 13.79 -6.30
CA LYS A 399 -23.38 12.97 -5.10
C LYS A 399 -23.83 13.69 -3.83
N LYS A 400 -23.43 14.96 -3.66
CA LYS A 400 -23.71 15.76 -2.47
C LYS A 400 -25.20 16.00 -2.26
N ILE A 401 -25.92 16.32 -3.33
CA ILE A 401 -27.35 16.69 -3.27
C ILE A 401 -28.28 15.58 -3.75
N GLN A 402 -27.76 14.38 -4.03
CA GLN A 402 -28.53 13.21 -4.48
C GLN A 402 -29.47 13.54 -5.66
N ALA A 403 -28.91 14.10 -6.73
CA ALA A 403 -29.65 14.60 -7.88
C ALA A 403 -29.28 13.87 -9.19
N PRO A 404 -30.23 13.54 -10.06
CA PRO A 404 -29.92 13.13 -11.43
C PRO A 404 -29.33 14.30 -12.24
N ILE A 405 -28.64 13.96 -13.32
CA ILE A 405 -28.11 14.92 -14.29
C ILE A 405 -28.94 14.82 -15.58
N LEU A 406 -29.54 15.94 -15.96
CA LEU A 406 -30.25 16.12 -17.23
C LEU A 406 -29.36 16.89 -18.21
N LEU A 407 -29.21 16.32 -19.41
CA LEU A 407 -28.46 16.96 -20.49
C LEU A 407 -29.38 17.85 -21.31
N VAL A 408 -28.90 19.04 -21.66
CA VAL A 408 -29.62 20.00 -22.50
C VAL A 408 -28.74 20.52 -23.64
N ASN A 409 -29.36 21.00 -24.71
CA ASN A 409 -28.69 21.72 -25.81
C ASN A 409 -29.41 23.00 -26.23
N ASN A 410 -30.71 23.07 -25.98
CA ASN A 410 -31.60 24.20 -26.26
C ASN A 410 -32.88 24.05 -25.42
N VAL A 411 -33.81 24.99 -25.56
CA VAL A 411 -35.09 24.99 -24.85
C VAL A 411 -35.93 23.72 -25.05
N ASN A 412 -35.84 23.05 -26.20
CA ASN A 412 -36.66 21.87 -26.52
C ASN A 412 -36.18 20.61 -25.79
N SER A 413 -34.93 20.58 -25.35
CA SER A 413 -34.39 19.48 -24.55
C SER A 413 -34.91 19.46 -23.10
N ILE A 414 -35.53 20.55 -22.62
CA ILE A 414 -36.06 20.64 -21.26
C ILE A 414 -37.50 20.10 -21.22
N PRO A 415 -37.80 19.04 -20.45
CA PRO A 415 -39.16 18.56 -20.29
C PRO A 415 -39.92 19.40 -19.25
N GLU A 416 -41.23 19.62 -19.43
CA GLU A 416 -42.07 20.29 -18.41
C GLU A 416 -42.09 19.56 -17.06
N SER A 417 -41.85 18.24 -17.09
CA SER A 417 -41.78 17.40 -15.90
C SER A 417 -40.64 17.74 -14.95
N ILE A 418 -39.73 18.68 -15.29
CA ILE A 418 -38.75 19.17 -14.30
C ILE A 418 -39.43 19.89 -13.12
N ASN A 419 -40.69 20.30 -13.26
CA ASN A 419 -41.45 20.94 -12.19
C ASN A 419 -41.67 20.06 -10.95
N VAL A 420 -41.38 18.75 -11.02
CA VAL A 420 -41.43 17.82 -9.88
C VAL A 420 -40.29 18.06 -8.88
N TYR A 421 -39.15 18.59 -9.33
CA TYR A 421 -38.01 18.91 -8.48
C TYR A 421 -38.24 20.23 -7.74
N ASN A 422 -37.63 20.42 -6.56
CA ASN A 422 -37.73 21.66 -5.78
C ASN A 422 -36.62 22.66 -6.11
N ASP A 423 -35.45 22.20 -6.53
CA ASP A 423 -34.37 23.07 -6.96
C ASP A 423 -33.68 22.52 -8.20
N ALA A 424 -33.30 23.41 -9.11
CA ALA A 424 -32.50 23.10 -10.28
C ALA A 424 -31.12 23.77 -10.19
N TYR A 425 -30.07 23.01 -10.48
CA TYR A 425 -28.69 23.51 -10.52
C TYR A 425 -28.16 23.41 -11.94
N ILE A 426 -27.98 24.56 -12.59
CA ILE A 426 -27.33 24.66 -13.89
C ILE A 426 -25.82 24.68 -13.67
N VAL A 427 -25.10 23.68 -14.18
CA VAL A 427 -23.63 23.65 -14.13
C VAL A 427 -23.09 23.99 -15.52
N GLY A 428 -22.27 25.04 -15.58
CA GLY A 428 -21.70 25.57 -16.83
C GLY A 428 -22.13 27.01 -17.12
N GLY A 429 -21.27 27.72 -17.85
CA GLY A 429 -21.50 29.11 -18.23
C GLY A 429 -22.62 29.28 -19.26
N LYS A 430 -22.95 30.54 -19.58
CA LYS A 430 -23.97 30.90 -20.59
C LYS A 430 -23.65 30.40 -22.00
N SER A 431 -22.38 30.12 -22.29
CA SER A 431 -22.00 29.51 -23.57
C SER A 431 -22.33 28.01 -23.64
N SER A 432 -22.50 27.34 -22.50
CA SER A 432 -22.89 25.93 -22.41
C SER A 432 -24.41 25.80 -22.26
N VAL A 433 -24.97 26.41 -21.20
CA VAL A 433 -26.42 26.49 -21.00
C VAL A 433 -26.84 27.94 -21.18
N SER A 434 -27.44 28.26 -22.33
CA SER A 434 -27.81 29.63 -22.70
C SER A 434 -28.78 30.28 -21.70
N SER A 435 -28.85 31.62 -21.72
CA SER A 435 -29.84 32.36 -20.93
C SER A 435 -31.27 31.98 -21.31
N GLU A 436 -31.52 31.67 -22.58
CA GLU A 436 -32.83 31.22 -23.07
C GLU A 436 -33.22 29.88 -22.44
N THR A 437 -32.29 28.91 -22.45
CA THR A 437 -32.46 27.62 -21.78
C THR A 437 -32.69 27.79 -20.28
N GLU A 438 -31.93 28.65 -19.60
CA GLU A 438 -32.15 28.96 -18.18
C GLU A 438 -33.53 29.59 -17.90
N ASN A 439 -33.98 30.52 -18.74
CA ASN A 439 -35.29 31.13 -18.59
C ASN A 439 -36.40 30.09 -18.74
N ARG A 440 -36.26 29.16 -19.69
CA ARG A 440 -37.20 28.03 -19.85
C ARG A 440 -37.21 27.12 -18.62
N VAL A 441 -36.05 26.85 -18.02
CA VAL A 441 -35.99 26.11 -16.74
C VAL A 441 -36.77 26.86 -15.66
N LYS A 442 -36.54 28.17 -15.49
CA LYS A 442 -37.22 29.01 -14.49
C LYS A 442 -38.74 29.04 -14.69
N GLU A 443 -39.19 29.14 -15.94
CA GLU A 443 -40.60 29.11 -16.31
C GLU A 443 -41.27 27.82 -15.84
N TYR A 444 -40.71 26.66 -16.20
CA TYR A 444 -41.26 25.36 -15.80
C TYR A 444 -41.14 25.09 -14.30
N MET A 445 -40.13 25.64 -13.63
CA MET A 445 -39.94 25.52 -12.18
C MET A 445 -40.92 26.38 -11.35
N LYS A 446 -41.77 27.23 -11.95
CA LYS A 446 -42.88 27.95 -11.28
C LYS A 446 -42.50 28.60 -9.93
N ASN A 447 -41.48 29.47 -9.93
CA ASN A 447 -40.94 30.18 -8.75
C ASN A 447 -40.11 29.33 -7.76
N LYS A 448 -39.80 28.08 -8.10
CA LYS A 448 -38.79 27.30 -7.37
C LYS A 448 -37.37 27.76 -7.69
N ASN A 449 -36.40 27.36 -6.88
CA ASN A 449 -35.05 27.90 -6.99
C ASN A 449 -34.30 27.32 -8.20
N VAL A 450 -33.63 28.21 -8.93
CA VAL A 450 -32.72 27.86 -10.03
C VAL A 450 -31.39 28.52 -9.76
N TYR A 451 -30.36 27.72 -9.52
CA TYR A 451 -29.00 28.16 -9.25
C TYR A 451 -28.12 27.91 -10.47
N ARG A 452 -27.10 28.74 -10.68
CA ARG A 452 -26.07 28.50 -11.71
C ARG A 452 -24.70 28.44 -11.06
N VAL A 453 -23.94 27.40 -11.37
CA VAL A 453 -22.57 27.16 -10.89
C VAL A 453 -21.66 27.12 -12.10
N TYR A 454 -20.72 28.08 -12.21
CA TYR A 454 -19.83 28.19 -13.36
C TYR A 454 -18.58 28.98 -13.03
N GLY A 455 -17.51 28.73 -13.78
CA GLY A 455 -16.31 29.55 -13.82
C GLY A 455 -16.05 30.12 -15.23
N ALA A 456 -14.95 30.86 -15.39
CA ALA A 456 -14.57 31.38 -16.71
C ALA A 456 -14.15 30.26 -17.69
N ASN A 457 -13.72 29.13 -17.16
CA ASN A 457 -13.32 27.95 -17.92
C ASN A 457 -13.65 26.65 -17.15
N ARG A 458 -13.36 25.49 -17.75
CA ARG A 458 -13.68 24.18 -17.18
C ARG A 458 -13.01 23.91 -15.82
N SER A 459 -11.77 24.36 -15.65
CA SER A 459 -11.03 24.22 -14.40
C SER A 459 -11.68 25.06 -13.31
N GLU A 460 -12.00 26.32 -13.61
CA GLU A 460 -12.73 27.17 -12.66
C GLU A 460 -14.12 26.63 -12.32
N THR A 461 -14.91 26.16 -13.29
CA THR A 461 -16.21 25.52 -13.02
C THR A 461 -16.05 24.35 -12.04
N SER A 462 -15.03 23.50 -12.23
CA SER A 462 -14.75 22.39 -11.32
C SER A 462 -14.38 22.86 -9.91
N THR A 463 -13.62 23.95 -9.77
CA THR A 463 -13.31 24.53 -8.45
C THR A 463 -14.51 25.18 -7.78
N GLN A 464 -15.44 25.77 -8.56
CA GLN A 464 -16.68 26.33 -8.02
C GLN A 464 -17.59 25.22 -7.49
N VAL A 465 -17.70 24.10 -8.22
CA VAL A 465 -18.41 22.93 -7.70
C VAL A 465 -17.74 22.40 -6.43
N ALA A 466 -16.41 22.28 -6.40
CA ALA A 466 -15.66 21.86 -5.22
C ALA A 466 -15.91 22.75 -3.98
N SER A 467 -16.10 24.06 -4.19
CA SER A 467 -16.41 25.01 -3.11
C SER A 467 -17.79 24.78 -2.47
N LEU A 468 -18.73 24.23 -3.24
CA LEU A 468 -20.09 23.89 -2.77
C LEU A 468 -20.10 22.53 -2.08
N THR A 469 -19.39 21.55 -2.64
CA THR A 469 -19.36 20.18 -2.09
C THR A 469 -18.54 20.07 -0.82
N LYS A 470 -17.43 20.83 -0.75
CA LYS A 470 -16.48 20.89 0.38
C LYS A 470 -15.99 19.52 0.82
N PHE A 471 -15.71 18.64 -0.13
CA PHE A 471 -15.15 17.33 0.20
C PHE A 471 -13.66 17.45 0.54
N ASP A 472 -13.17 16.53 1.38
CA ASP A 472 -11.79 16.52 1.88
C ASP A 472 -10.82 15.76 0.96
N GLU A 473 -11.36 15.00 0.02
CA GLU A 473 -10.61 14.28 -1.00
C GLU A 473 -10.87 14.88 -2.38
N ASN A 474 -9.91 14.72 -3.30
CA ASN A 474 -10.01 15.20 -4.66
C ASN A 474 -9.68 14.09 -5.67
N ILE A 475 -10.26 14.20 -6.85
CA ILE A 475 -9.91 13.47 -8.05
C ILE A 475 -9.44 14.51 -9.07
N LEU A 476 -8.18 14.43 -9.46
CA LEU A 476 -7.59 15.26 -10.50
C LEU A 476 -7.65 14.52 -11.83
N VAL A 477 -8.23 15.17 -12.85
CA VAL A 477 -8.33 14.62 -14.20
C VAL A 477 -7.98 15.69 -15.24
N ASN A 478 -7.54 15.26 -16.41
CA ASN A 478 -7.33 16.17 -17.53
C ASN A 478 -8.68 16.62 -18.10
N GLY A 479 -8.98 17.92 -17.98
CA GLY A 479 -10.20 18.51 -18.49
C GLY A 479 -10.30 18.54 -20.01
N ASN A 480 -9.20 18.35 -20.75
CA ASN A 480 -9.14 18.33 -22.21
C ASN A 480 -9.11 16.92 -22.80
N SER A 481 -8.82 15.89 -21.99
CA SER A 481 -8.81 14.47 -22.40
C SER A 481 -9.80 13.66 -21.56
N PHE A 482 -11.01 13.50 -22.10
CA PHE A 482 -12.14 12.87 -21.40
C PHE A 482 -12.13 11.34 -21.27
N PRO A 483 -11.49 10.54 -22.14
CA PRO A 483 -11.59 9.08 -22.05
C PRO A 483 -11.24 8.52 -20.67
N ASP A 484 -10.12 8.96 -20.10
CA ASP A 484 -9.70 8.57 -18.75
C ASP A 484 -10.57 9.27 -17.70
N ALA A 485 -10.87 10.56 -17.91
CA ALA A 485 -11.58 11.38 -16.93
C ALA A 485 -12.95 10.80 -16.55
N LEU A 486 -13.64 10.08 -17.44
CA LEU A 486 -14.92 9.43 -17.13
C LEU A 486 -14.79 8.28 -16.13
N SER A 487 -13.64 7.61 -16.07
CA SER A 487 -13.39 6.55 -15.10
C SER A 487 -13.37 7.06 -13.65
N SER A 488 -13.25 8.38 -13.45
CA SER A 488 -13.40 9.01 -12.13
C SER A 488 -14.75 8.79 -11.47
N ILE A 489 -15.82 8.53 -12.25
CA ILE A 489 -17.17 8.33 -11.71
C ILE A 489 -17.19 7.16 -10.73
N ASN A 490 -16.42 6.10 -10.98
CA ASN A 490 -16.34 4.94 -10.11
C ASN A 490 -15.77 5.27 -8.73
N LEU A 491 -14.89 6.27 -8.61
CA LEU A 491 -14.34 6.71 -7.32
C LEU A 491 -15.33 7.51 -6.47
N LEU A 492 -16.44 7.96 -7.05
CA LEU A 492 -17.47 8.75 -6.39
C LEU A 492 -18.58 7.89 -5.77
N HIS A 493 -18.48 6.56 -5.84
CA HIS A 493 -19.45 5.65 -5.20
C HIS A 493 -19.40 5.76 -3.66
N THR A 494 -18.21 5.84 -3.08
CA THR A 494 -17.97 5.91 -1.62
C THR A 494 -17.43 7.25 -1.19
N GLY A 495 -18.01 7.77 -0.11
CA GLY A 495 -17.70 9.10 0.40
C GLY A 495 -18.04 10.18 -0.62
N GLY A 496 -17.56 11.39 -0.36
CA GLY A 496 -17.60 12.48 -1.32
C GLY A 496 -16.18 12.90 -1.67
N LYS A 497 -15.91 13.05 -2.96
CA LYS A 497 -14.63 13.58 -3.48
C LYS A 497 -14.94 14.72 -4.43
N ASN A 498 -14.14 15.76 -4.42
CA ASN A 498 -14.21 16.78 -5.46
C ASN A 498 -13.63 16.22 -6.75
N LEU A 499 -14.12 16.67 -7.91
CA LEU A 499 -13.55 16.34 -9.20
C LEU A 499 -13.00 17.64 -9.79
N LEU A 500 -11.68 17.72 -9.88
CA LEU A 500 -10.95 18.90 -10.31
C LEU A 500 -10.40 18.67 -11.72
N LEU A 501 -10.71 19.60 -12.62
CA LEU A 501 -10.22 19.57 -14.00
C LEU A 501 -8.95 20.41 -14.12
N SER A 502 -7.91 19.88 -14.77
CA SER A 502 -6.70 20.63 -15.11
C SER A 502 -6.30 20.46 -16.58
N GLY A 503 -5.29 21.21 -17.02
CA GLY A 503 -4.53 20.87 -18.23
C GLY A 503 -3.69 19.59 -18.03
N LYS A 504 -2.96 19.19 -19.07
CA LYS A 504 -2.03 18.04 -18.99
C LYS A 504 -0.81 18.34 -18.12
N ASP A 505 -0.20 19.48 -18.37
CA ASP A 505 1.14 19.80 -17.84
C ASP A 505 1.09 20.86 -16.74
N ARG A 506 -0.05 21.53 -16.54
CA ARG A 506 -0.20 22.55 -15.51
C ARG A 506 -1.61 22.59 -14.92
N ALA A 507 -1.70 22.57 -13.60
CA ALA A 507 -2.89 22.89 -12.84
C ALA A 507 -2.99 24.40 -12.57
N ASP A 508 -4.21 24.93 -12.63
CA ASP A 508 -4.50 26.32 -12.31
C ASP A 508 -4.30 26.60 -10.82
N LYS A 509 -4.07 27.87 -10.46
CA LYS A 509 -3.81 28.30 -9.07
C LYS A 509 -4.88 27.81 -8.08
N ASN A 510 -6.16 27.88 -8.46
CA ASN A 510 -7.26 27.43 -7.60
C ASN A 510 -7.30 25.91 -7.45
N VAL A 511 -6.93 25.17 -8.51
CA VAL A 511 -6.80 23.71 -8.46
C VAL A 511 -5.65 23.33 -7.54
N LYS A 512 -4.45 23.92 -7.70
CA LYS A 512 -3.30 23.67 -6.80
C LYS A 512 -3.67 23.89 -5.34
N LYS A 513 -4.35 25.01 -5.03
CA LYS A 513 -4.82 25.31 -3.66
C LYS A 513 -5.77 24.24 -3.10
N LEU A 514 -6.64 23.66 -3.94
CA LEU A 514 -7.57 22.61 -3.52
C LEU A 514 -6.91 21.24 -3.40
N LEU A 515 -5.85 20.98 -4.15
CA LEU A 515 -5.05 19.76 -4.04
C LEU A 515 -4.20 19.77 -2.76
N ALA A 516 -3.82 20.95 -2.29
CA ALA A 516 -2.89 21.07 -1.17
C ALA A 516 -3.38 20.43 0.13
N ASN A 517 -2.50 19.63 0.73
CA ASN A 517 -2.72 18.92 2.00
C ASN A 517 -3.96 17.99 2.01
N LYS A 518 -4.40 17.52 0.84
CA LYS A 518 -5.54 16.62 0.67
C LYS A 518 -5.15 15.32 -0.02
N VAL A 519 -5.97 14.29 0.13
CA VAL A 519 -5.83 13.04 -0.63
C VAL A 519 -6.27 13.32 -2.06
N ASN A 520 -5.37 13.09 -3.01
CA ASN A 520 -5.59 13.40 -4.41
C ASN A 520 -5.44 12.13 -5.26
N TYR A 521 -6.55 11.61 -5.76
CA TYR A 521 -6.55 10.59 -6.80
C TYR A 521 -6.24 11.23 -8.15
N ILE A 522 -5.47 10.56 -8.99
CA ILE A 522 -5.18 11.04 -10.34
C ILE A 522 -5.71 10.02 -11.32
N ILE A 523 -6.55 10.44 -12.28
CA ILE A 523 -7.03 9.53 -13.32
C ILE A 523 -6.32 9.80 -14.64
N GLY A 524 -5.79 8.72 -15.23
CA GLY A 524 -5.10 8.73 -16.50
C GLY A 524 -3.58 8.62 -16.37
N GLY A 525 -2.94 8.16 -17.44
CA GLY A 525 -1.48 8.00 -17.51
C GLY A 525 -0.73 9.34 -17.55
N TYR A 526 0.59 9.27 -17.58
CA TYR A 526 1.43 10.48 -17.66
C TYR A 526 1.29 11.27 -18.97
N SER A 527 0.76 10.63 -20.02
CA SER A 527 0.41 11.29 -21.27
C SER A 527 -0.82 12.21 -21.13
N THR A 528 -1.69 11.97 -20.15
CA THR A 528 -2.91 12.75 -19.91
C THR A 528 -2.77 13.68 -18.70
N VAL A 529 -2.16 13.26 -17.60
CA VAL A 529 -1.82 14.15 -16.46
C VAL A 529 -0.35 13.94 -16.12
N SER A 530 0.50 14.93 -16.42
CA SER A 530 1.96 14.79 -16.28
C SER A 530 2.39 14.62 -14.82
N LYS A 531 3.64 14.18 -14.60
CA LYS A 531 4.27 14.16 -13.26
C LYS A 531 4.42 15.58 -12.72
N ASP A 532 4.65 16.53 -13.62
CA ASP A 532 4.97 17.91 -13.33
C ASP A 532 3.71 18.81 -13.35
N ILE A 533 2.51 18.22 -13.20
CA ILE A 533 1.24 18.94 -13.26
C ILE A 533 1.15 20.10 -12.26
N LEU A 534 1.86 19.99 -11.14
CA LEU A 534 1.96 21.04 -10.14
C LEU A 534 3.00 22.11 -10.48
N GLY A 535 3.81 21.93 -11.54
CA GLY A 535 4.64 22.93 -12.22
C GLY A 535 5.25 23.96 -11.29
N TYR A 536 6.16 23.51 -10.43
CA TYR A 536 6.99 24.35 -9.58
C TYR A 536 8.24 24.80 -10.34
#